data_AF-A0A965USJ6-F1
#
_entry.id   AF-A0A965USJ6-F1
#
_cell.length_a   1.000
_cell.length_b   1.000
_cell.length_c   1.000
_cell.angle_alpha   90.00
_cell.angle_beta   90.00
_cell.angle_gamma   90.00
#
_symmetry.space_group_name_H-M   'P 1'
#
loop_
_entity.id
_entity.type
_entity.pdbx_description
1 polymer ?
#
loop_
_entity_poly.entity_id
_entity_poly.type
_entity_poly.pdbx_seq_one_letter_code
_entity_poly.pdbx_strand_id
1 'polypeptide(L)'
;MTWAQFSGAGQVNAGTGMSKTGNTLNVNTASSSRIVVGADEIDLATTGVTASTYKSVTVDQWGRVTAGTNPTSLSGYGITDAYTQTQVDTFLAAKLSLTGGTMTGAIAMGTYKITGLGDPTNAQDAATKNYIDTLFGSTTAAAASAAAAATSASNAASSASSASTSASSASSSASSASSSASSASSSAASAAASWDQFDDRYLGAKASDP
;
A
#
# COMPACT_ATOMS: atom_id res chain seq x y z
N MET A 1 27.86 112.60 20.99
CA MET A 1 27.95 111.14 20.85
C MET A 1 27.87 110.80 19.38
N THR A 2 28.90 110.19 18.81
CA THR A 2 28.89 109.68 17.42
C THR A 2 28.29 108.28 17.41
N TRP A 3 27.21 108.08 16.69
CA TRP A 3 26.60 106.77 16.50
C TRP A 3 27.52 105.93 15.60
N ALA A 4 28.21 104.94 16.17
CA ALA A 4 28.84 103.91 15.37
C ALA A 4 27.73 102.97 14.90
N GLN A 5 27.27 103.14 13.67
CA GLN A 5 26.33 102.21 13.08
C GLN A 5 27.03 100.84 13.00
N PHE A 6 26.53 99.86 13.76
CA PHE A 6 26.92 98.48 13.59
C PHE A 6 26.38 98.01 12.23
N SER A 7 27.15 98.21 11.15
CA SER A 7 26.79 97.61 9.88
C SER A 7 27.02 96.10 10.00
N GLY A 8 25.96 95.31 9.88
CA GLY A 8 26.02 93.84 9.96
C GLY A 8 26.96 93.20 8.91
N ALA A 9 27.50 94.00 7.99
CA ALA A 9 28.51 93.63 7.02
C ALA A 9 29.78 93.07 7.69
N GLY A 10 30.19 93.55 8.86
CA GLY A 10 31.43 93.14 9.53
C GLY A 10 31.34 92.00 10.56
N GLN A 11 30.15 91.50 10.89
CA GLN A 11 29.97 90.59 12.04
C GLN A 11 29.95 89.10 11.69
N VAL A 12 29.74 88.75 10.43
CA VAL A 12 29.62 87.34 10.00
C VAL A 12 30.50 87.06 8.79
N ASN A 13 31.42 86.09 8.93
CA ASN A 13 32.18 85.48 7.85
C ASN A 13 31.43 84.23 7.36
N ALA A 14 31.02 84.21 6.10
CA ALA A 14 30.39 83.02 5.52
C ALA A 14 31.45 81.93 5.27
N GLY A 15 31.17 80.69 5.70
CA GLY A 15 31.97 79.51 5.37
C GLY A 15 31.67 78.98 3.96
N THR A 16 32.29 77.86 3.56
CA THR A 16 32.16 77.31 2.20
C THR A 16 30.73 76.94 1.79
N GLY A 17 29.88 76.60 2.76
CA GLY A 17 28.46 76.25 2.55
C GLY A 17 27.51 77.43 2.35
N MET A 18 27.96 78.68 2.52
CA MET A 18 27.12 79.87 2.39
C MET A 18 27.83 81.00 1.65
N SER A 19 27.08 81.91 1.04
CA SER A 19 27.61 83.15 0.47
C SER A 19 26.92 84.35 1.12
N LYS A 20 27.65 85.47 1.25
CA LYS A 20 27.10 86.72 1.80
C LYS A 20 27.14 87.81 0.73
N THR A 21 25.99 88.41 0.45
CA THR A 21 25.88 89.54 -0.48
C THR A 21 25.12 90.67 0.22
N GLY A 22 25.83 91.75 0.56
CA GLY A 22 25.28 92.82 1.40
C GLY A 22 24.85 92.29 2.78
N ASN A 23 23.55 92.39 3.07
CA ASN A 23 22.93 91.91 4.29
C ASN A 23 22.29 90.51 4.17
N THR A 24 22.35 89.89 3.00
CA THR A 24 21.73 88.57 2.74
C THR A 24 22.76 87.46 2.85
N LEU A 25 22.41 86.38 3.54
CA LEU A 25 23.19 85.15 3.64
C LEU A 25 22.46 84.05 2.85
N ASN A 26 23.07 83.56 1.79
CA ASN A 26 22.51 82.53 0.91
C ASN A 26 23.17 81.17 1.21
N VAL A 27 22.40 80.09 1.15
CA VAL A 27 22.94 78.73 1.23
C VAL A 27 23.42 78.29 -0.14
N ASN A 28 24.65 77.76 -0.19
CA ASN A 28 25.20 77.19 -1.41
C ASN A 28 24.90 75.69 -1.43
N THR A 29 24.27 75.19 -2.49
CA THR A 29 24.17 73.76 -2.74
C THR A 29 25.17 73.34 -3.80
N ALA A 30 25.96 72.31 -3.52
CA ALA A 30 26.89 71.76 -4.50
C ALA A 30 26.19 71.04 -5.66
N SER A 31 24.87 70.76 -5.55
CA SER A 31 24.01 70.32 -6.65
C SER A 31 22.54 70.49 -6.24
N SER A 32 21.75 71.19 -7.06
CA SER A 32 20.29 71.32 -6.86
C SER A 32 19.55 69.98 -6.95
N SER A 33 20.18 68.96 -7.52
CA SER A 33 19.66 67.60 -7.52
C SER A 33 19.80 66.90 -6.17
N ARG A 34 20.43 67.50 -5.14
CA ARG A 34 20.52 66.95 -3.78
C ARG A 34 19.73 67.76 -2.76
N ILE A 35 19.99 69.06 -2.68
CA ILE A 35 19.31 70.02 -1.82
C ILE A 35 18.79 71.14 -2.70
N VAL A 36 17.50 71.45 -2.57
CA VAL A 36 16.83 72.56 -3.24
C VAL A 36 16.77 73.71 -2.26
N VAL A 37 17.30 74.87 -2.67
CA VAL A 37 17.22 76.11 -1.89
C VAL A 37 16.20 77.01 -2.59
N GLY A 38 15.07 77.25 -1.92
CA GLY A 38 14.03 78.17 -2.34
C GLY A 38 14.26 79.58 -1.78
N ALA A 39 13.34 80.49 -2.07
CA ALA A 39 13.40 81.85 -1.53
C ALA A 39 13.31 81.87 0.01
N ASP A 40 12.44 81.01 0.57
CA ASP A 40 12.13 80.97 2.01
C ASP A 40 12.29 79.56 2.63
N GLU A 41 12.86 78.60 1.90
CA GLU A 41 12.94 77.19 2.34
C GLU A 41 14.22 76.49 1.86
N ILE A 42 14.63 75.46 2.59
CA ILE A 42 15.64 74.49 2.18
C ILE A 42 15.00 73.10 2.29
N ASP A 43 14.92 72.36 1.18
CA ASP A 43 14.31 71.03 1.14
C ASP A 43 15.20 70.03 0.38
N LEU A 44 14.87 68.74 0.50
CA LEU A 44 15.47 67.66 -0.26
C LEU A 44 15.02 67.72 -1.73
N ALA A 45 15.96 67.43 -2.63
CA ALA A 45 15.60 67.27 -4.04
C ALA A 45 14.78 66.00 -4.27
N THR A 46 13.84 66.06 -5.22
CA THR A 46 13.09 64.89 -5.65
C THR A 46 14.02 63.85 -6.26
N THR A 47 13.86 62.59 -5.88
CA THR A 47 14.75 61.50 -6.32
C THR A 47 14.19 60.68 -7.50
N GLY A 48 13.04 61.09 -8.04
CA GLY A 48 12.31 60.37 -9.08
C GLY A 48 11.46 59.19 -8.57
N VAL A 49 11.53 58.89 -7.26
CA VAL A 49 10.71 57.85 -6.62
C VAL A 49 9.43 58.46 -6.06
N THR A 50 8.28 57.93 -6.48
CA THR A 50 6.97 58.33 -5.95
C THR A 50 6.81 57.89 -4.51
N ALA A 51 6.10 58.67 -3.68
CA ALA A 51 5.76 58.27 -2.32
C ALA A 51 4.94 56.97 -2.34
N SER A 52 5.54 55.89 -1.83
CA SER A 52 4.89 54.59 -1.72
C SER A 52 5.68 53.67 -0.79
N THR A 53 5.17 52.46 -0.57
CA THR A 53 5.91 51.38 0.10
C THR A 53 6.60 50.52 -0.94
N TYR A 54 7.91 50.34 -0.79
CA TYR A 54 8.73 49.52 -1.68
C TYR A 54 9.38 48.37 -0.92
N LYS A 55 9.49 47.22 -1.58
CA LYS A 55 10.13 46.01 -1.02
C LYS A 55 11.59 45.86 -1.43
N SER A 56 12.02 46.56 -2.49
CA SER A 56 13.41 46.70 -2.90
C SER A 56 13.67 48.13 -3.39
N VAL A 57 14.85 48.67 -3.08
CA VAL A 57 15.26 50.03 -3.44
C VAL A 57 16.64 50.02 -4.09
N THR A 58 16.81 50.88 -5.10
CA THR A 58 18.13 51.17 -5.68
C THR A 58 18.62 52.50 -5.13
N VAL A 59 19.89 52.57 -4.75
CA VAL A 59 20.52 53.79 -4.25
C VAL A 59 21.62 54.29 -5.19
N ASP A 60 21.83 55.60 -5.23
CA ASP A 60 22.96 56.21 -5.93
C ASP A 60 24.27 56.11 -5.13
N GLN A 61 25.38 56.65 -5.66
CA GLN A 61 26.68 56.63 -4.99
C GLN A 61 26.69 57.39 -3.64
N TRP A 62 25.67 58.20 -3.38
CA TRP A 62 25.51 58.99 -2.16
C TRP A 62 24.47 58.37 -1.21
N GLY A 63 23.96 57.16 -1.51
CA GLY A 63 23.04 56.42 -0.67
C GLY A 63 21.57 56.88 -0.78
N ARG A 64 21.23 57.74 -1.74
CA ARG A 64 19.84 58.19 -1.91
C ARG A 64 19.06 57.20 -2.76
N VAL A 65 17.82 56.92 -2.36
CA VAL A 65 16.93 56.03 -3.11
C VAL A 65 16.51 56.70 -4.44
N THR A 66 16.87 56.09 -5.56
CA THR A 66 16.61 56.58 -6.93
C THR A 66 15.62 55.73 -7.72
N ALA A 67 15.33 54.51 -7.25
CA ALA A 67 14.26 53.68 -7.77
C ALA A 67 13.73 52.75 -6.66
N GLY A 68 12.47 52.36 -6.76
CA GLY A 68 11.84 51.37 -5.88
C GLY A 68 11.01 50.38 -6.68
N THR A 69 11.05 49.10 -6.30
CA THR A 69 10.25 48.04 -6.93
C THR A 69 9.54 47.18 -5.88
N ASN A 70 8.46 46.51 -6.29
CA ASN A 70 7.69 45.56 -5.48
C ASN A 70 7.68 44.19 -6.16
N PRO A 71 8.75 43.39 -6.02
CA PRO A 71 8.82 42.06 -6.63
C PRO A 71 7.70 41.14 -6.12
N THR A 72 7.15 40.33 -7.01
CA THR A 72 6.15 39.29 -6.68
C THR A 72 6.69 37.88 -6.89
N SER A 73 7.96 37.74 -7.30
CA SER A 73 8.63 36.47 -7.55
C SER A 73 9.96 36.38 -6.81
N LEU A 74 10.36 35.15 -6.48
CA LEU A 74 11.64 34.87 -5.81
C LEU A 74 12.84 35.47 -6.59
N SER A 75 12.83 35.32 -7.91
CA SER A 75 13.85 35.92 -8.79
C SER A 75 13.85 37.45 -8.71
N GLY A 76 12.69 38.09 -8.62
CA GLY A 76 12.61 39.53 -8.45
C GLY A 76 13.12 40.02 -7.08
N TYR A 77 13.10 39.16 -6.05
CA TYR A 77 13.77 39.40 -4.77
C TYR A 77 15.27 39.05 -4.80
N GLY A 78 15.79 38.49 -5.89
CA GLY A 78 17.18 38.01 -5.97
C GLY A 78 17.45 36.76 -5.12
N ILE A 79 16.40 36.03 -4.72
CA ILE A 79 16.54 34.81 -3.92
C ILE A 79 16.99 33.67 -4.85
N THR A 80 18.23 33.21 -4.70
CA THR A 80 18.83 32.16 -5.54
C THR A 80 18.82 30.77 -4.92
N ASP A 81 18.58 30.66 -3.61
CA ASP A 81 18.61 29.40 -2.86
C ASP A 81 17.21 28.81 -2.62
N ALA A 82 16.29 29.02 -3.57
CA ALA A 82 14.93 28.51 -3.49
C ALA A 82 14.56 27.75 -4.76
N TYR A 83 13.77 26.68 -4.62
CA TYR A 83 13.27 25.94 -5.77
C TYR A 83 12.29 26.78 -6.60
N THR A 84 12.46 26.76 -7.91
CA THR A 84 11.54 27.39 -8.87
C THR A 84 10.30 26.53 -9.11
N GLN A 85 9.22 27.13 -9.60
CA GLN A 85 8.00 26.39 -9.99
C GLN A 85 8.33 25.26 -10.97
N THR A 86 9.11 25.55 -12.01
CA THR A 86 9.53 24.55 -13.00
C THR A 86 10.30 23.39 -12.38
N GLN A 87 11.20 23.65 -11.43
CA GLN A 87 11.93 22.57 -10.73
C GLN A 87 10.97 21.71 -9.89
N VAL A 88 10.07 22.35 -9.13
CA VAL A 88 9.05 21.64 -8.33
C VAL A 88 8.17 20.78 -9.22
N ASP A 89 7.66 21.34 -10.33
CA ASP A 89 6.81 20.63 -11.28
C ASP A 89 7.54 19.44 -11.92
N THR A 90 8.82 19.63 -12.27
CA THR A 90 9.66 18.56 -12.82
C THR A 90 9.85 17.44 -11.81
N PHE A 91 10.16 17.77 -10.55
CA PHE A 91 10.32 16.77 -9.50
C PHE A 91 9.01 16.06 -9.18
N LEU A 92 7.89 16.78 -9.17
CA LEU A 92 6.56 16.21 -8.91
C LEU A 92 6.13 15.28 -10.05
N ALA A 93 6.36 15.67 -11.30
CA ALA A 93 6.05 14.85 -12.48
C ALA A 93 6.85 13.53 -12.51
N ALA A 94 8.01 13.48 -11.84
CA ALA A 94 8.80 12.26 -11.70
C ALA A 94 8.33 11.35 -10.54
N LYS A 95 7.36 11.76 -9.73
CA LYS A 95 6.79 10.94 -8.65
C LYS A 95 5.51 10.24 -9.11
N LEU A 96 5.26 9.07 -8.52
CA LEU A 96 3.94 8.43 -8.62
C LEU A 96 2.95 9.16 -7.71
N SER A 97 1.78 9.51 -8.24
CA SER A 97 0.70 10.12 -7.44
C SER A 97 0.16 9.16 -6.39
N LEU A 98 -0.20 9.68 -5.21
CA LEU A 98 -0.82 8.90 -4.13
C LEU A 98 -2.22 8.38 -4.52
N THR A 99 -2.92 9.09 -5.40
CA THR A 99 -4.19 8.63 -5.98
C THR A 99 -3.99 7.53 -7.04
N GLY A 100 -2.75 7.12 -7.27
CA GLY A 100 -2.37 6.21 -8.35
C GLY A 100 -2.21 6.92 -9.70
N GLY A 101 -1.81 6.14 -10.70
CA GLY A 101 -1.60 6.58 -12.07
C GLY A 101 -1.20 5.42 -12.96
N THR A 102 -1.05 5.67 -14.26
CA THR A 102 -0.58 4.66 -15.21
C THR A 102 0.92 4.48 -15.09
N MET A 103 1.36 3.28 -14.72
CA MET A 103 2.78 2.92 -14.67
C MET A 103 3.21 2.42 -16.06
N THR A 104 4.05 3.19 -16.76
CA THR A 104 4.52 2.86 -18.12
C THR A 104 5.81 2.03 -18.13
N GLY A 105 6.35 1.71 -16.95
CA GLY A 105 7.59 0.94 -16.78
C GLY A 105 7.58 0.08 -15.51
N ALA A 106 8.59 -0.77 -15.39
CA ALA A 106 8.74 -1.66 -14.24
C ALA A 106 9.01 -0.88 -12.95
N ILE A 107 8.38 -1.31 -11.85
CA ILE A 107 8.65 -0.81 -10.50
C ILE A 107 9.54 -1.83 -9.78
N ALA A 108 10.81 -1.50 -9.58
CA ALA A 108 11.69 -2.32 -8.76
C ALA A 108 11.47 -2.01 -7.27
N MET A 109 10.93 -2.98 -6.51
CA MET A 109 10.66 -2.82 -5.07
C MET A 109 11.84 -3.22 -4.17
N GLY A 110 12.90 -3.82 -4.72
CA GLY A 110 14.06 -4.27 -3.93
C GLY A 110 13.64 -5.20 -2.77
N THR A 111 14.08 -4.87 -1.55
CA THR A 111 13.71 -5.59 -0.31
C THR A 111 12.46 -5.03 0.37
N TYR A 112 11.80 -4.03 -0.21
CA TYR A 112 10.62 -3.40 0.35
C TYR A 112 9.36 -4.20 0.04
N LYS A 113 8.43 -4.21 0.99
CA LYS A 113 7.17 -4.95 0.90
C LYS A 113 6.08 -4.08 0.25
N ILE A 114 5.17 -4.74 -0.47
CA ILE A 114 3.88 -4.14 -0.86
C ILE A 114 2.89 -4.45 0.26
N THR A 115 2.42 -3.42 0.95
CA THR A 115 1.53 -3.54 2.12
C THR A 115 0.14 -3.00 1.80
N GLY A 116 -0.90 -3.52 2.45
CA GLY A 116 -2.28 -3.05 2.30
C GLY A 116 -3.01 -3.56 1.05
N LEU A 117 -2.47 -4.56 0.35
CA LEU A 117 -3.20 -5.27 -0.70
C LEU A 117 -4.34 -6.09 -0.07
N GLY A 118 -5.55 -5.92 -0.60
CA GLY A 118 -6.69 -6.78 -0.29
C GLY A 118 -6.59 -8.12 -1.04
N ASP A 119 -7.51 -9.04 -0.73
CA ASP A 119 -7.62 -10.29 -1.48
C ASP A 119 -8.07 -10.01 -2.93
N PRO A 120 -7.47 -10.67 -3.93
CA PRO A 120 -7.81 -10.46 -5.33
C PRO A 120 -9.27 -10.88 -5.62
N THR A 121 -9.99 -10.04 -6.36
CA THR A 121 -11.38 -10.29 -6.76
C THR A 121 -11.54 -10.37 -8.27
N ASN A 122 -10.72 -9.62 -9.01
CA ASN A 122 -10.66 -9.64 -10.48
C ASN A 122 -9.42 -10.40 -10.94
N ALA A 123 -9.47 -10.91 -12.19
CA ALA A 123 -8.36 -11.66 -12.77
C ALA A 123 -7.08 -10.81 -12.98
N GLN A 124 -7.20 -9.48 -12.98
CA GLN A 124 -6.07 -8.55 -13.13
C GLN A 124 -5.49 -8.07 -11.80
N ASP A 125 -6.10 -8.43 -10.66
CA ASP A 125 -5.61 -8.02 -9.35
C ASP A 125 -4.32 -8.77 -9.00
N ALA A 126 -3.43 -8.10 -8.25
CA ALA A 126 -2.30 -8.77 -7.66
C ALA A 126 -2.76 -9.71 -6.53
N ALA A 127 -2.35 -10.98 -6.56
CA ALA A 127 -2.63 -11.91 -5.48
C ALA A 127 -1.69 -11.70 -4.29
N THR A 128 -2.25 -11.63 -3.08
CA THR A 128 -1.44 -11.63 -1.85
C THR A 128 -0.87 -13.02 -1.59
N LYS A 129 0.26 -13.10 -0.90
CA LYS A 129 0.81 -14.38 -0.47
C LYS A 129 -0.19 -15.15 0.41
N ASN A 130 -0.87 -14.47 1.32
CA ASN A 130 -1.89 -15.07 2.18
C ASN A 130 -3.04 -15.70 1.38
N TYR A 131 -3.55 -15.00 0.37
CA TYR A 131 -4.60 -15.52 -0.50
C TYR A 131 -4.18 -16.82 -1.17
N ILE A 132 -2.95 -16.87 -1.69
CA ILE A 132 -2.39 -18.07 -2.31
C ILE A 132 -2.19 -19.18 -1.28
N ASP A 133 -1.54 -18.90 -0.15
CA ASP A 133 -1.25 -19.90 0.88
C ASP A 133 -2.55 -20.54 1.45
N THR A 134 -3.61 -19.76 1.59
CA THR A 134 -4.93 -20.27 2.04
C THR A 134 -5.65 -21.07 0.96
N LEU A 135 -5.68 -20.56 -0.29
CA LEU A 135 -6.30 -21.26 -1.42
C LEU A 135 -5.62 -22.60 -1.70
N PHE A 136 -4.29 -22.64 -1.72
CA PHE A 136 -3.52 -23.87 -1.98
C PHE A 136 -3.38 -24.76 -0.73
N GLY A 137 -3.44 -24.20 0.48
CA GLY A 137 -3.57 -24.99 1.70
C GLY A 137 -4.81 -25.90 1.67
N SER A 138 -5.91 -25.40 1.11
CA SER A 138 -7.13 -26.18 0.87
C SER A 138 -6.91 -27.35 -0.10
N THR A 139 -6.04 -27.20 -1.11
CA THR A 139 -5.77 -28.26 -2.09
C THR A 139 -5.10 -29.48 -1.45
N THR A 140 -4.21 -29.30 -0.47
CA THR A 140 -3.59 -30.43 0.26
C THR A 140 -4.65 -31.21 1.05
N ALA A 141 -5.56 -30.50 1.73
CA ALA A 141 -6.66 -31.13 2.45
C ALA A 141 -7.63 -31.86 1.50
N ALA A 142 -7.92 -31.28 0.34
CA ALA A 142 -8.71 -31.92 -0.71
C ALA A 142 -8.06 -33.20 -1.24
N ALA A 143 -6.74 -33.19 -1.48
CA ALA A 143 -5.98 -34.36 -1.89
C ALA A 143 -6.00 -35.48 -0.83
N ALA A 144 -5.81 -35.11 0.44
CA ALA A 144 -5.93 -36.06 1.56
C ALA A 144 -7.34 -36.68 1.64
N SER A 145 -8.38 -35.87 1.45
CA SER A 145 -9.77 -36.31 1.43
C SER A 145 -10.05 -37.26 0.27
N ALA A 146 -9.51 -36.99 -0.92
CA ALA A 146 -9.61 -37.87 -2.08
C ALA A 146 -8.92 -39.23 -1.84
N ALA A 147 -7.74 -39.22 -1.22
CA ALA A 147 -7.03 -40.46 -0.85
C ALA A 147 -7.79 -41.28 0.19
N ALA A 148 -8.40 -40.62 1.19
CA ALA A 148 -9.25 -41.28 2.18
C ALA A 148 -10.50 -41.90 1.54
N ALA A 149 -11.10 -41.22 0.55
CA ALA A 149 -12.24 -41.75 -0.21
C ALA A 149 -11.84 -42.99 -1.04
N ALA A 150 -10.69 -42.97 -1.70
CA ALA A 150 -10.16 -44.12 -2.44
C ALA A 150 -9.88 -45.33 -1.53
N THR A 151 -9.34 -45.07 -0.34
CA THR A 151 -9.13 -46.11 0.70
C THR A 151 -10.46 -46.69 1.16
N SER A 152 -11.45 -45.83 1.41
CA SER A 152 -12.80 -46.25 1.81
C SER A 152 -13.48 -47.12 0.74
N ALA A 153 -13.33 -46.78 -0.54
CA ALA A 153 -13.82 -47.59 -1.65
C ALA A 153 -13.16 -48.98 -1.69
N SER A 154 -11.84 -49.05 -1.46
CA SER A 154 -11.10 -50.32 -1.40
C SER A 154 -11.56 -51.19 -0.23
N ASN A 155 -11.80 -50.58 0.94
CA ASN A 155 -12.33 -51.26 2.12
C ASN A 155 -13.75 -51.78 1.90
N ALA A 156 -14.60 -51.02 1.19
CA ALA A 156 -15.95 -51.43 0.83
C ALA A 156 -15.93 -52.63 -0.14
N ALA A 157 -15.05 -52.62 -1.16
CA ALA A 157 -14.86 -53.75 -2.07
C ALA A 157 -14.40 -55.01 -1.31
N SER A 158 -13.45 -54.86 -0.38
CA SER A 158 -12.97 -55.96 0.46
C SER A 158 -14.07 -56.53 1.37
N SER A 159 -14.90 -55.66 1.95
CA SER A 159 -16.07 -56.06 2.74
C SER A 159 -17.08 -56.82 1.89
N ALA A 160 -17.33 -56.41 0.65
CA ALA A 160 -18.21 -57.12 -0.28
C ALA A 160 -17.68 -58.52 -0.62
N SER A 161 -16.37 -58.66 -0.87
CA SER A 161 -15.73 -59.98 -1.06
C SER A 161 -15.80 -60.87 0.19
N SER A 162 -15.68 -60.26 1.37
CA SER A 162 -15.81 -61.00 2.65
C SER A 162 -17.25 -61.48 2.85
N ALA A 163 -18.23 -60.66 2.51
CA ALA A 163 -19.65 -61.02 2.56
C ALA A 163 -19.99 -62.15 1.57
N SER A 164 -19.47 -62.12 0.34
CA SER A 164 -19.69 -63.20 -0.63
C SER A 164 -19.06 -64.52 -0.16
N THR A 165 -17.84 -64.47 0.39
CA THR A 165 -17.16 -65.64 0.98
C THR A 165 -17.97 -66.24 2.14
N SER A 166 -18.54 -65.37 2.99
CA SER A 166 -19.38 -65.79 4.11
C SER A 166 -20.66 -66.48 3.62
N ALA A 167 -21.28 -65.97 2.55
CA ALA A 167 -22.44 -66.59 1.92
C ALA A 167 -22.12 -67.98 1.35
N SER A 168 -20.98 -68.14 0.67
CA SER A 168 -20.51 -69.44 0.17
C SER A 168 -20.20 -70.43 1.30
N SER A 169 -19.69 -69.95 2.42
CA SER A 169 -19.43 -70.78 3.60
C SER A 169 -20.74 -71.27 4.24
N ALA A 170 -21.76 -70.39 4.29
CA ALA A 170 -23.09 -70.74 4.78
C ALA A 170 -23.79 -71.78 3.88
N SER A 171 -23.70 -71.64 2.55
CA SER A 171 -24.27 -72.64 1.63
C SER A 171 -23.58 -74.00 1.76
N SER A 172 -22.25 -74.02 1.88
CA SER A 172 -21.47 -75.26 2.11
C SER A 172 -21.85 -75.95 3.43
N SER A 173 -22.09 -75.16 4.48
CA SER A 173 -22.54 -75.67 5.78
C SER A 173 -23.94 -76.27 5.69
N ALA A 174 -24.85 -75.64 4.94
CA ALA A 174 -26.18 -76.18 4.69
C ALA A 174 -26.14 -77.51 3.92
N SER A 175 -25.28 -77.62 2.90
CA SER A 175 -25.04 -78.89 2.19
C SER A 175 -24.53 -79.98 3.14
N SER A 176 -23.54 -79.65 3.97
CA SER A 176 -22.97 -80.59 4.96
C SER A 176 -24.03 -81.08 5.95
N ALA A 177 -24.92 -80.19 6.40
CA ALA A 177 -26.05 -80.55 7.26
C ALA A 177 -27.04 -81.50 6.56
N SER A 178 -27.36 -81.24 5.28
CA SER A 178 -28.22 -82.14 4.49
C SER A 178 -27.63 -83.54 4.32
N SER A 179 -26.32 -83.63 4.02
CA SER A 179 -25.62 -84.91 3.91
C SER A 179 -25.57 -85.67 5.24
N SER A 180 -25.38 -84.94 6.35
CA SER A 180 -25.41 -85.52 7.69
C SER A 180 -26.79 -86.08 8.04
N ALA A 181 -27.87 -85.37 7.67
CA ALA A 181 -29.24 -85.86 7.83
C ALA A 181 -29.49 -87.14 7.01
N SER A 182 -29.08 -87.17 5.73
CA SER A 182 -29.20 -88.38 4.91
C SER A 182 -28.42 -89.56 5.50
N SER A 183 -27.20 -89.32 5.97
CA SER A 183 -26.37 -90.35 6.61
C SER A 183 -27.02 -90.90 7.88
N ALA A 184 -27.65 -90.04 8.69
CA ALA A 184 -28.41 -90.45 9.86
C ALA A 184 -29.63 -91.30 9.49
N SER A 185 -30.39 -90.92 8.45
CA SER A 185 -31.50 -91.74 7.94
C SER A 185 -31.05 -93.10 7.44
N SER A 186 -29.95 -93.16 6.67
CA SER A 186 -29.37 -94.44 6.21
C SER A 186 -28.88 -95.31 7.37
N SER A 187 -28.28 -94.70 8.39
CA SER A 187 -27.84 -95.40 9.60
C SER A 187 -29.03 -95.98 10.38
N ALA A 188 -30.14 -95.22 10.49
CA ALA A 188 -31.37 -95.70 11.11
C ALA A 188 -31.99 -96.88 10.33
N ALA A 189 -32.07 -96.79 8.99
CA ALA A 189 -32.54 -97.88 8.15
C ALA A 189 -31.66 -99.14 8.27
N SER A 190 -30.33 -98.97 8.31
CA SER A 190 -29.38 -100.07 8.50
C SER A 190 -29.53 -100.74 9.86
N ALA A 191 -29.81 -99.95 10.90
CA ALA A 191 -30.08 -100.45 12.25
C ALA A 191 -31.40 -101.26 12.29
N ALA A 192 -32.47 -100.77 11.66
CA ALA A 192 -33.75 -101.50 11.56
C ALA A 192 -33.57 -102.85 10.84
N ALA A 193 -32.94 -102.84 9.66
CA ALA A 193 -32.66 -104.07 8.92
C ALA A 193 -31.78 -105.08 9.71
N SER A 194 -30.85 -104.58 10.53
CA SER A 194 -30.03 -105.44 11.40
C SER A 194 -30.86 -106.09 12.52
N TRP A 195 -31.87 -105.39 13.02
CA TRP A 195 -32.84 -105.93 13.99
C TRP A 195 -33.71 -107.01 13.36
N ASP A 196 -34.26 -106.77 12.16
CA ASP A 196 -35.09 -107.76 11.46
C ASP A 196 -34.30 -109.05 11.17
N GLN A 197 -33.06 -108.92 10.66
CA GLN A 197 -32.18 -110.07 10.45
C GLN A 197 -31.83 -110.83 11.74
N PHE A 198 -31.81 -110.14 12.88
CA PHE A 198 -31.64 -110.80 14.17
C PHE A 198 -32.91 -111.58 14.54
N ASP A 199 -34.08 -110.96 14.42
CA ASP A 199 -35.38 -111.60 14.70
C ASP A 199 -35.58 -112.87 13.85
N ASP A 200 -35.39 -112.77 12.53
CA ASP A 200 -35.55 -113.88 11.58
C ASP A 200 -34.64 -115.07 11.88
N ARG A 201 -33.39 -114.82 12.31
CA ARG A 201 -32.42 -115.88 12.62
C ARG A 201 -32.76 -116.65 13.90
N TYR A 202 -33.38 -116.01 14.88
CA TYR A 202 -33.62 -116.60 16.20
C TYR A 202 -35.07 -117.07 16.42
N LEU A 203 -36.05 -116.48 15.75
CA LEU A 203 -37.48 -116.76 15.94
C LEU A 203 -38.19 -117.36 14.70
N GLY A 204 -37.49 -117.46 13.56
CA GLY A 204 -38.01 -117.95 12.28
C GLY A 204 -38.73 -116.86 11.47
N ALA A 205 -38.64 -116.92 10.14
CA ALA A 205 -39.09 -115.88 9.22
C ALA A 205 -40.54 -115.44 9.48
N LYS A 206 -40.75 -114.16 9.81
CA LYS A 206 -42.08 -113.55 9.96
C LYS A 206 -42.50 -112.94 8.62
N ALA A 207 -43.79 -113.05 8.26
CA ALA A 207 -44.31 -112.65 6.94
C ALA A 207 -44.50 -111.14 6.74
N SER A 208 -44.17 -110.32 7.73
CA SER A 208 -44.34 -108.86 7.68
C SER A 208 -43.38 -108.18 8.66
N ASP A 209 -42.77 -107.09 8.20
CA ASP A 209 -41.93 -106.20 9.00
C ASP A 209 -42.68 -105.71 10.27
N PRO A 210 -41.99 -105.48 11.39
CA PRO A 210 -42.57 -104.86 12.59
C PRO A 210 -43.00 -103.40 12.40
#